data_AF-A0A1C6W3J8-F1
#
_entry.id   AF-A0A1C6W3J8-F1
#
_cell.length_a   1.000
_cell.length_b   1.000
_cell.length_c   1.000
_cell.angle_alpha   90.00
_cell.angle_beta   90.00
_cell.angle_gamma   90.00
#
_symmetry.space_group_name_H-M   'P 1'
#
loop_
_entity.id
_entity.type
_entity.pdbx_description
1 polymer ?
#
loop_
_entity_poly.entity_id
_entity_poly.type
_entity_poly.pdbx_seq_one_letter_code
_entity_poly.pdbx_strand_id
1 'polypeptide(L)'
;MSRIIVRVLGALGASMLGATLGVLAVTAPAQAASRDGICDAGEFCYYYNSSHAGSISDHTGSLADYGSTQPGCYEFKGAGGGQGLCVKNNAASAWNRTSNTVRVYYNSDYDGSYAYQDFAPGAKTNLNATLKNNNASHQFLSAGATYPAKDDYPYKGQGTGIDPWNFYKGQCTSFAAWALRSRVGVPFHNQYAGQARWGNAKEWVAAAGRAGVPVHNSPKAGDIAVRLGGTYGHVAFVTRVNSNGTFEVDEYNYVSADKYSHRTVSVGTANSQFSKFIRFK
;
A
#
# COMPACT_ATOMS: atom_id res chain seq x y z
N MET A 1 29.15 2.96 -84.84
CA MET A 1 28.10 2.01 -85.25
C MET A 1 28.17 0.79 -84.35
N SER A 2 27.02 0.33 -83.84
CA SER A 2 26.75 -1.01 -83.29
C SER A 2 27.64 -1.52 -82.14
N ARG A 3 27.08 -1.70 -80.93
CA ARG A 3 26.50 -2.99 -80.42
C ARG A 3 27.63 -3.96 -80.01
N ILE A 4 27.69 -4.54 -78.80
CA ILE A 4 26.72 -5.45 -78.16
C ILE A 4 27.37 -5.94 -76.83
N ILE A 5 26.56 -6.06 -75.75
CA ILE A 5 26.38 -7.19 -74.78
C ILE A 5 27.67 -7.97 -74.38
N VAL A 6 28.00 -8.26 -73.11
CA VAL A 6 27.34 -9.17 -72.16
C VAL A 6 28.03 -9.05 -70.78
N ARG A 7 27.22 -9.05 -69.72
CA ARG A 7 27.60 -9.24 -68.31
C ARG A 7 27.90 -10.71 -68.01
N VAL A 8 28.98 -11.02 -67.30
CA VAL A 8 29.08 -12.24 -66.46
C VAL A 8 29.72 -11.89 -65.11
N LEU A 9 29.08 -12.41 -64.07
CA LEU A 9 29.40 -12.29 -62.65
C LEU A 9 30.73 -12.97 -62.27
N GLY A 10 31.36 -12.48 -61.20
CA GLY A 10 32.37 -13.22 -60.46
C GLY A 10 32.77 -12.47 -59.20
N ALA A 11 32.26 -12.93 -58.05
CA ALA A 11 32.47 -12.37 -56.72
C ALA A 11 33.93 -12.44 -56.25
N LEU A 12 34.30 -11.61 -55.26
CA LEU A 12 34.88 -12.03 -53.97
C LEU A 12 35.36 -10.82 -53.15
N GLY A 13 34.92 -10.79 -51.88
CA GLY A 13 35.75 -10.36 -50.76
C GLY A 13 35.76 -8.87 -50.41
N ALA A 14 34.91 -8.48 -49.47
CA ALA A 14 35.25 -7.41 -48.53
C ALA A 14 34.60 -7.67 -47.16
N SER A 15 35.47 -7.95 -46.21
CA SER A 15 35.26 -8.09 -44.77
C SER A 15 34.62 -6.84 -44.17
N MET A 16 33.54 -6.99 -43.41
CA MET A 16 33.00 -5.92 -42.57
C MET A 16 33.15 -6.31 -41.11
N LEU A 17 33.95 -5.50 -40.41
CA LEU A 17 34.17 -5.53 -38.98
C LEU A 17 32.85 -5.48 -38.20
N GLY A 18 32.82 -6.24 -37.10
CA GLY A 18 31.74 -6.23 -36.14
C GLY A 18 31.59 -4.87 -35.45
N ALA A 19 30.35 -4.40 -35.41
CA ALA A 19 29.88 -3.43 -34.44
C ALA A 19 28.65 -4.02 -33.76
N THR A 20 28.86 -4.76 -32.67
CA THR A 20 27.78 -5.13 -31.77
C THR A 20 27.31 -3.87 -31.05
N LEU A 21 26.20 -3.27 -31.51
CA LEU A 21 25.45 -2.32 -30.69
C LEU A 21 24.96 -3.06 -29.45
N GLY A 22 25.58 -2.78 -28.31
CA GLY A 22 25.04 -3.14 -27.01
C GLY A 22 23.75 -2.34 -26.80
N VAL A 23 22.61 -2.99 -26.98
CA VAL A 23 21.32 -2.45 -26.54
C VAL A 23 21.36 -2.42 -25.03
N LEU A 24 21.52 -1.23 -24.45
CA LEU A 24 21.23 -1.00 -23.04
C LEU A 24 19.73 -1.27 -22.86
N ALA A 25 19.41 -2.45 -22.34
CA ALA A 25 18.08 -2.77 -21.85
C ALA A 25 17.78 -1.84 -20.67
N VAL A 26 17.09 -0.73 -20.95
CA VAL A 26 16.38 0.02 -19.92
C VAL A 26 15.31 -0.91 -19.36
N THR A 27 15.55 -1.43 -18.16
CA THR A 27 14.57 -2.18 -17.40
C THR A 27 13.46 -1.20 -16.98
N ALA A 28 12.39 -1.16 -17.77
CA ALA A 28 11.13 -0.57 -17.32
C ALA A 28 10.70 -1.31 -16.03
N PRO A 29 10.15 -0.62 -15.02
CA PRO A 29 9.77 -1.28 -13.79
C PRO A 29 8.58 -2.22 -14.04
N ALA A 30 8.69 -3.40 -13.42
CA ALA A 30 7.63 -4.25 -12.90
C ALA A 30 6.28 -4.31 -13.67
N GLN A 31 6.15 -5.39 -14.46
CA GLN A 31 4.91 -6.14 -14.76
C GLN A 31 3.66 -5.28 -15.01
N ALA A 32 3.51 -4.79 -16.24
CA ALA A 32 2.17 -4.55 -16.75
C ALA A 32 1.41 -5.88 -16.68
N ALA A 33 0.46 -5.99 -15.76
CA ALA A 33 -0.61 -6.97 -15.91
C ALA A 33 -1.18 -6.84 -17.33
N SER A 34 -1.68 -7.92 -17.90
CA SER A 34 -2.19 -7.93 -19.27
C SER A 34 -3.32 -6.90 -19.36
N ARG A 35 -2.98 -5.69 -19.80
CA ARG A 35 -3.92 -4.61 -20.15
C ARG A 35 -4.73 -5.06 -21.34
N ASP A 36 -5.64 -5.98 -21.11
CA ASP A 36 -6.31 -6.81 -22.11
C ASP A 36 -7.80 -6.48 -22.27
N GLY A 37 -8.32 -5.59 -21.42
CA GLY A 37 -9.71 -5.15 -21.50
C GLY A 37 -10.71 -6.17 -20.94
N ILE A 38 -10.23 -7.14 -20.17
CA ILE A 38 -11.02 -8.03 -19.32
C ILE A 38 -10.81 -7.58 -17.87
N CYS A 39 -11.82 -7.78 -17.02
CA CYS A 39 -11.69 -7.46 -15.60
C CYS A 39 -11.47 -8.74 -14.80
N ASP A 40 -10.22 -9.13 -14.61
CA ASP A 40 -9.81 -10.37 -13.95
C ASP A 40 -9.69 -10.25 -12.42
N ALA A 41 -9.50 -11.39 -11.77
CA ALA A 41 -9.24 -11.41 -10.34
C ALA A 41 -7.89 -10.73 -10.04
N GLY A 42 -7.87 -9.82 -9.08
CA GLY A 42 -6.68 -9.02 -8.74
C GLY A 42 -6.65 -7.62 -9.38
N GLU A 43 -7.66 -7.25 -10.16
CA GLU A 43 -7.68 -5.98 -10.91
C GLU A 43 -8.72 -4.99 -10.41
N PHE A 44 -8.42 -3.71 -10.61
CA PHE A 44 -9.36 -2.60 -10.50
C PHE A 44 -9.72 -2.10 -11.90
N CYS A 45 -10.99 -2.20 -12.26
CA CYS A 45 -11.42 -2.02 -13.63
C CYS A 45 -12.37 -0.84 -13.76
N TYR A 46 -12.07 0.06 -14.67
CA TYR A 46 -12.97 1.12 -15.11
C TYR A 46 -13.82 0.68 -16.29
N TYR A 47 -15.03 1.21 -16.33
CA TYR A 47 -15.97 1.05 -17.43
C TYR A 47 -16.36 2.43 -17.96
N TYR A 48 -16.39 2.55 -19.28
CA TYR A 48 -16.73 3.81 -19.95
C TYR A 48 -18.15 4.28 -19.63
N ASN A 49 -19.11 3.36 -19.51
CA ASN A 49 -20.49 3.69 -19.17
C ASN A 49 -20.85 3.31 -17.73
N SER A 50 -21.94 3.90 -17.24
CA SER A 50 -22.55 3.48 -15.97
C SER A 50 -23.07 2.05 -16.05
N SER A 51 -23.29 1.44 -14.89
CA SER A 51 -23.76 0.07 -14.72
C SER A 51 -22.80 -0.96 -15.35
N HIS A 52 -21.50 -0.66 -15.32
CA HIS A 52 -20.41 -1.55 -15.75
C HIS A 52 -20.53 -1.98 -17.22
N ALA A 53 -20.95 -1.03 -18.07
CA ALA A 53 -21.11 -1.23 -19.50
C ALA A 53 -20.05 -0.48 -20.32
N GLY A 54 -19.95 -0.82 -21.60
CA GLY A 54 -18.96 -0.24 -22.51
C GLY A 54 -17.58 -0.88 -22.37
N SER A 55 -16.58 -0.20 -22.94
CA SER A 55 -15.19 -0.65 -22.94
C SER A 55 -14.57 -0.59 -21.53
N ILE A 56 -13.58 -1.45 -21.30
CA ILE A 56 -12.95 -1.70 -19.99
C ILE A 56 -11.50 -1.24 -19.99
N SER A 57 -11.06 -0.70 -18.85
CA SER A 57 -9.66 -0.40 -18.54
C SER A 57 -9.30 -1.03 -17.19
N ASP A 58 -8.44 -2.05 -17.19
CA ASP A 58 -8.08 -2.93 -16.07
C ASP A 58 -6.71 -2.61 -15.45
N HIS A 59 -6.59 -2.49 -14.12
CA HIS A 59 -5.37 -2.02 -13.48
C HIS A 59 -4.99 -2.92 -12.29
N THR A 60 -3.70 -3.23 -12.11
CA THR A 60 -3.21 -4.03 -10.98
C THR A 60 -2.42 -3.25 -9.93
N GLY A 61 -2.24 -1.95 -10.15
CA GLY A 61 -1.47 -1.08 -9.26
C GLY A 61 -1.97 0.34 -9.28
N SER A 62 -1.44 1.16 -8.36
CA SER A 62 -1.82 2.57 -8.24
C SER A 62 -1.29 3.38 -9.42
N LEU A 63 -2.10 4.31 -9.92
CA LEU A 63 -1.72 5.24 -10.98
C LEU A 63 -1.95 6.68 -10.54
N ALA A 64 -0.86 7.44 -10.43
CA ALA A 64 -0.87 8.86 -10.03
C ALA A 64 -1.44 9.76 -11.13
N ASP A 65 -1.35 9.37 -12.40
CA ASP A 65 -2.02 10.06 -13.50
C ASP A 65 -2.39 9.06 -14.59
N TYR A 66 -3.61 9.19 -15.12
CA TYR A 66 -4.06 8.39 -16.26
C TYR A 66 -3.54 8.93 -17.59
N GLY A 67 -2.99 10.15 -17.63
CA GLY A 67 -2.63 10.84 -18.86
C GLY A 67 -3.87 11.35 -19.62
N SER A 68 -3.70 12.41 -20.40
CA SER A 68 -4.81 13.11 -21.07
C SER A 68 -4.96 12.81 -22.56
N THR A 69 -3.90 12.34 -23.22
CA THR A 69 -3.89 12.13 -24.67
C THR A 69 -3.10 10.88 -25.09
N GLN A 70 -3.54 10.27 -26.19
CA GLN A 70 -2.81 9.18 -26.85
C GLN A 70 -1.50 9.69 -27.49
N PRO A 71 -0.43 8.86 -27.53
CA PRO A 71 -0.35 7.48 -27.07
C PRO A 71 0.00 7.33 -25.57
N GLY A 72 0.05 8.44 -24.81
CA GLY A 72 0.58 8.47 -23.45
C GLY A 72 -0.44 8.22 -22.34
N CYS A 73 -1.73 8.11 -22.66
CA CYS A 73 -2.77 7.88 -21.67
C CYS A 73 -3.10 6.39 -21.50
N TYR A 74 -3.62 6.05 -20.33
CA TYR A 74 -4.30 4.77 -20.11
C TYR A 74 -5.64 4.82 -20.81
N GLU A 75 -5.90 3.84 -21.67
CA GLU A 75 -7.08 3.79 -22.53
C GLU A 75 -8.05 2.68 -22.13
N PHE A 76 -9.33 2.81 -22.51
CA PHE A 76 -10.24 1.68 -22.49
C PHE A 76 -9.93 0.73 -23.65
N LYS A 77 -9.63 -0.54 -23.35
CA LYS A 77 -9.17 -1.55 -24.32
C LYS A 77 -10.22 -2.59 -24.69
N GLY A 78 -11.16 -2.89 -23.80
CA GLY A 78 -12.21 -3.88 -24.06
C GLY A 78 -13.10 -3.49 -25.25
N ALA A 79 -13.80 -4.46 -25.85
CA ALA A 79 -14.76 -4.15 -26.90
C ALA A 79 -15.94 -3.31 -26.36
N GLY A 80 -16.43 -2.37 -27.15
CA GLY A 80 -17.65 -1.60 -26.85
C GLY A 80 -17.46 -0.09 -26.85
N GLY A 81 -18.50 0.63 -26.46
CA GLY A 81 -18.48 2.11 -26.42
C GLY A 81 -17.34 2.64 -25.56
N GLY A 82 -16.57 3.58 -26.11
CA GLY A 82 -15.42 4.20 -25.43
C GLY A 82 -14.06 3.55 -25.71
N GLN A 83 -14.00 2.47 -26.49
CA GLN A 83 -12.74 1.81 -26.83
C GLN A 83 -11.74 2.79 -27.49
N GLY A 84 -10.49 2.77 -27.02
CA GLY A 84 -9.39 3.63 -27.47
C GLY A 84 -9.37 5.03 -26.83
N LEU A 85 -10.42 5.45 -26.12
CA LEU A 85 -10.44 6.72 -25.41
C LEU A 85 -9.64 6.63 -24.10
N CYS A 86 -9.02 7.74 -23.72
CA CYS A 86 -8.32 7.86 -22.44
C CYS A 86 -9.30 7.73 -21.26
N VAL A 87 -8.87 7.06 -20.19
CA VAL A 87 -9.66 6.88 -18.95
C VAL A 87 -9.95 8.21 -18.25
N LYS A 88 -8.97 9.13 -18.26
CA LYS A 88 -9.07 10.44 -17.61
C LYS A 88 -10.34 11.14 -18.05
N ASN A 89 -11.16 11.52 -17.07
CA ASN A 89 -12.43 12.21 -17.27
C ASN A 89 -13.46 11.46 -18.15
N ASN A 90 -13.33 10.15 -18.30
CA ASN A 90 -14.24 9.37 -19.14
C ASN A 90 -14.80 8.10 -18.46
N ALA A 91 -14.26 7.68 -17.30
CA ALA A 91 -14.84 6.53 -16.60
C ALA A 91 -16.12 6.90 -15.85
N ALA A 92 -17.13 6.03 -15.95
CA ALA A 92 -18.44 6.24 -15.33
C ALA A 92 -18.80 5.21 -14.25
N SER A 93 -18.17 4.04 -14.25
CA SER A 93 -18.32 3.04 -13.20
C SER A 93 -17.04 2.22 -13.03
N ALA A 94 -16.92 1.52 -11.90
CA ALA A 94 -15.76 0.69 -11.63
C ALA A 94 -16.12 -0.59 -10.87
N TRP A 95 -15.25 -1.59 -11.03
CA TRP A 95 -15.28 -2.84 -10.28
C TRP A 95 -13.91 -3.11 -9.66
N ASN A 96 -13.90 -3.25 -8.34
CA ASN A 96 -12.73 -3.67 -7.60
C ASN A 96 -12.73 -5.19 -7.41
N ARG A 97 -11.94 -5.91 -8.20
CA ARG A 97 -11.68 -7.35 -8.04
C ARG A 97 -10.37 -7.64 -7.30
N THR A 98 -9.79 -6.63 -6.66
CA THR A 98 -8.59 -6.74 -5.85
C THR A 98 -8.93 -7.11 -4.40
N SER A 99 -7.92 -7.46 -3.61
CA SER A 99 -8.04 -7.62 -2.15
C SER A 99 -7.91 -6.29 -1.38
N ASN A 100 -7.64 -5.18 -2.06
CA ASN A 100 -7.38 -3.86 -1.50
C ASN A 100 -8.62 -2.96 -1.60
N THR A 101 -8.72 -1.93 -0.76
CA THR A 101 -9.65 -0.82 -1.06
C THR A 101 -8.99 0.04 -2.12
N VAL A 102 -9.69 0.39 -3.20
CA VAL A 102 -9.16 1.30 -4.20
C VAL A 102 -9.85 2.64 -4.07
N ARG A 103 -9.06 3.70 -3.89
CA ARG A 103 -9.55 5.09 -3.87
C ARG A 103 -9.37 5.70 -5.24
N VAL A 104 -10.46 6.16 -5.83
CA VAL A 104 -10.45 6.95 -7.06
C VAL A 104 -10.49 8.42 -6.70
N TYR A 105 -9.66 9.23 -7.35
CA TYR A 105 -9.55 10.66 -7.10
C TYR A 105 -10.04 11.45 -8.31
N TYR A 106 -10.61 12.61 -8.01
CA TYR A 106 -10.94 13.60 -9.03
C TYR A 106 -9.68 14.17 -9.70
N ASN A 107 -8.64 14.47 -8.91
CA ASN A 107 -7.39 15.05 -9.39
C ASN A 107 -6.30 13.97 -9.61
N SER A 108 -5.27 14.35 -10.38
CA SER A 108 -4.02 13.59 -10.50
C SER A 108 -3.22 13.61 -9.19
N ASP A 109 -2.11 12.88 -9.14
CA ASP A 109 -1.15 12.80 -8.03
C ASP A 109 -1.74 12.32 -6.69
N TYR A 110 -2.85 11.58 -6.75
CA TYR A 110 -3.62 11.15 -5.58
C TYR A 110 -4.12 12.33 -4.73
N ASP A 111 -4.32 13.50 -5.35
CA ASP A 111 -4.80 14.69 -4.65
C ASP A 111 -6.27 14.52 -4.24
N GLY A 112 -6.46 14.26 -2.95
CA GLY A 112 -7.77 14.13 -2.31
C GLY A 112 -8.34 15.44 -1.77
N SER A 113 -7.76 16.60 -2.08
CA SER A 113 -8.21 17.89 -1.55
C SER A 113 -9.61 18.31 -2.04
N TYR A 114 -10.01 17.88 -3.24
CA TYR A 114 -11.32 18.19 -3.81
C TYR A 114 -12.34 17.06 -3.57
N ALA A 115 -12.14 15.89 -4.18
CA ALA A 115 -13.07 14.76 -4.06
C ALA A 115 -12.40 13.42 -4.36
N TYR A 116 -12.88 12.37 -3.69
CA TYR A 116 -12.51 10.98 -3.95
C TYR A 116 -13.68 10.04 -3.67
N GLN A 117 -13.60 8.79 -4.15
CA GLN A 117 -14.53 7.71 -3.84
C GLN A 117 -13.77 6.42 -3.58
N ASP A 118 -14.10 5.74 -2.48
CA ASP A 118 -13.52 4.45 -2.12
C ASP A 118 -14.36 3.28 -2.64
N PHE A 119 -13.66 2.29 -3.18
CA PHE A 119 -14.20 1.01 -3.63
C PHE A 119 -13.60 -0.08 -2.75
N ALA A 120 -14.39 -0.64 -1.83
CA ALA A 120 -13.98 -1.78 -1.02
C ALA A 120 -13.66 -3.02 -1.91
N PRO A 121 -12.92 -4.02 -1.41
CA PRO A 121 -12.73 -5.29 -2.12
C PRO A 121 -14.07 -5.87 -2.57
N GLY A 122 -14.17 -6.25 -3.84
CA GLY A 122 -15.39 -6.77 -4.47
C GLY A 122 -16.41 -5.71 -4.90
N ALA A 123 -16.25 -4.44 -4.53
CA ALA A 123 -17.23 -3.40 -4.82
C ALA A 123 -17.38 -3.19 -6.33
N LYS A 124 -18.62 -3.30 -6.81
CA LYS A 124 -19.01 -3.10 -8.21
C LYS A 124 -20.10 -2.03 -8.26
N THR A 125 -19.70 -0.77 -8.45
CA THR A 125 -20.65 0.36 -8.38
C THR A 125 -20.34 1.46 -9.40
N ASN A 126 -21.31 2.35 -9.59
CA ASN A 126 -21.12 3.58 -10.35
C ASN A 126 -20.20 4.54 -9.60
N LEU A 127 -19.45 5.35 -10.36
CA LEU A 127 -18.85 6.54 -9.78
C LEU A 127 -19.98 7.51 -9.40
N ASN A 128 -19.82 8.19 -8.27
CA ASN A 128 -20.77 9.19 -7.81
C ASN A 128 -20.82 10.39 -8.77
N ALA A 129 -21.79 11.27 -8.57
CA ALA A 129 -22.03 12.41 -9.46
C ALA A 129 -20.80 13.33 -9.64
N THR A 130 -19.94 13.43 -8.62
CA THR A 130 -18.72 14.25 -8.66
C THR A 130 -17.62 13.62 -9.50
N LEU A 131 -17.40 12.30 -9.37
CA LEU A 131 -16.26 11.60 -9.99
C LEU A 131 -16.58 10.98 -11.35
N LYS A 132 -17.85 10.72 -11.64
CA LYS A 132 -18.27 10.22 -12.96
C LYS A 132 -17.78 11.19 -14.03
N ASN A 133 -16.99 10.69 -14.96
CA ASN A 133 -16.37 11.45 -16.04
C ASN A 133 -15.44 12.58 -15.56
N ASN A 134 -14.93 12.53 -14.33
CA ASN A 134 -13.98 13.51 -13.80
C ASN A 134 -12.89 12.86 -12.92
N ASN A 135 -12.49 11.63 -13.23
CA ASN A 135 -11.47 10.89 -12.49
C ASN A 135 -10.11 10.99 -13.19
N ALA A 136 -9.03 11.11 -12.41
CA ALA A 136 -7.69 11.35 -12.95
C ALA A 136 -6.58 10.50 -12.32
N SER A 137 -6.79 9.94 -11.12
CA SER A 137 -5.84 9.02 -10.48
C SER A 137 -6.54 8.02 -9.55
N HIS A 138 -5.89 6.88 -9.28
CA HIS A 138 -6.39 5.94 -8.28
C HIS A 138 -5.27 5.31 -7.48
N GLN A 139 -5.53 5.08 -6.19
CA GLN A 139 -4.60 4.44 -5.28
C GLN A 139 -5.18 3.14 -4.75
N PHE A 140 -4.42 2.07 -4.85
CA PHE A 140 -4.64 0.84 -4.11
C PHE A 140 -4.26 1.16 -2.67
N LEU A 141 -5.27 1.52 -1.88
CA LEU A 141 -5.10 1.59 -0.44
C LEU A 141 -4.91 0.15 0.00
N SER A 142 -3.75 -0.15 0.56
CA SER A 142 -3.54 -1.44 1.21
C SER A 142 -4.80 -1.74 2.02
N ALA A 143 -5.53 -2.82 1.74
CA ALA A 143 -6.51 -3.32 2.70
C ALA A 143 -5.72 -3.44 3.98
N GLY A 144 -5.98 -2.58 4.96
CA GLY A 144 -5.00 -2.25 6.00
C GLY A 144 -4.35 -3.54 6.49
N ALA A 145 -3.06 -3.71 6.20
CA ALA A 145 -2.37 -4.99 6.26
C ALA A 145 -2.82 -5.74 7.51
N THR A 146 -3.64 -6.79 7.36
CA THR A 146 -4.32 -7.34 8.53
C THR A 146 -3.40 -8.35 9.18
N TYR A 147 -3.07 -8.13 10.45
CA TYR A 147 -2.29 -9.08 11.23
C TYR A 147 -3.25 -9.98 12.02
N PRO A 148 -3.04 -11.31 12.04
CA PRO A 148 -3.91 -12.21 12.79
C PRO A 148 -3.86 -11.87 14.28
N ALA A 149 -5.03 -11.66 14.88
CA ALA A 149 -5.19 -11.47 16.32
C ALA A 149 -4.90 -12.80 17.03
N LYS A 150 -3.77 -12.87 17.74
CA LYS A 150 -3.33 -14.10 18.42
C LYS A 150 -2.34 -13.79 19.52
N ASP A 151 -2.40 -14.57 20.60
CA ASP A 151 -1.33 -14.67 21.59
C ASP A 151 -0.26 -15.68 21.16
N ASP A 152 0.59 -15.25 20.24
CA ASP A 152 1.78 -15.95 19.73
C ASP A 152 3.08 -15.37 20.28
N TYR A 153 2.97 -14.56 21.34
CA TYR A 153 4.10 -14.03 22.08
C TYR A 153 4.90 -15.14 22.78
N PRO A 154 6.22 -15.25 22.55
CA PRO A 154 7.04 -16.37 23.04
C PRO A 154 7.21 -16.39 24.56
N TYR A 155 6.96 -15.26 25.24
CA TYR A 155 7.06 -15.14 26.69
C TYR A 155 5.69 -15.04 27.37
N LYS A 156 4.63 -15.55 26.74
CA LYS A 156 3.31 -15.66 27.37
C LYS A 156 3.40 -16.35 28.74
N GLY A 157 2.82 -15.73 29.76
CA GLY A 157 2.87 -16.20 31.14
C GLY A 157 4.21 -15.97 31.87
N GLN A 158 5.19 -15.31 31.26
CA GLN A 158 6.44 -14.90 31.92
C GLN A 158 6.43 -13.39 32.20
N GLY A 159 6.18 -13.01 33.46
CA GLY A 159 6.18 -11.61 33.92
C GLY A 159 7.50 -11.10 34.48
N THR A 160 8.56 -11.91 34.48
CA THR A 160 9.86 -11.57 35.07
C THR A 160 11.01 -11.78 34.09
N GLY A 161 12.10 -11.04 34.31
CA GLY A 161 13.30 -11.09 33.47
C GLY A 161 13.24 -10.22 32.22
N ILE A 162 14.37 -10.11 31.54
CA ILE A 162 14.57 -9.28 30.35
C ILE A 162 14.55 -10.19 29.11
N ASP A 163 13.89 -9.74 28.05
CA ASP A 163 13.85 -10.42 26.75
C ASP A 163 15.06 -10.07 25.84
N PRO A 164 15.27 -10.79 24.72
CA PRO A 164 16.35 -10.50 23.78
C PRO A 164 16.28 -9.14 23.07
N TRP A 165 15.14 -8.44 23.11
CA TRP A 165 15.00 -7.08 22.57
C TRP A 165 15.08 -6.01 23.69
N ASN A 166 15.56 -6.41 24.87
CA ASN A 166 15.92 -5.60 26.02
C ASN A 166 14.76 -4.85 26.70
N PHE A 167 13.59 -5.50 26.76
CA PHE A 167 12.47 -5.08 27.60
C PHE A 167 12.15 -6.14 28.66
N TYR A 168 11.38 -5.77 29.67
CA TYR A 168 10.87 -6.73 30.66
C TYR A 168 9.79 -7.60 30.03
N LYS A 169 9.91 -8.92 30.17
CA LYS A 169 8.96 -9.89 29.63
C LYS A 169 7.55 -9.66 30.19
N GLY A 170 6.54 -9.99 29.40
CA GLY A 170 5.13 -9.83 29.78
C GLY A 170 4.61 -8.40 29.72
N GLN A 171 5.50 -7.40 29.55
CA GLN A 171 5.09 -5.99 29.45
C GLN A 171 4.60 -5.60 28.06
N CYS A 172 3.78 -4.54 28.00
CA CYS A 172 3.23 -3.99 26.76
C CYS A 172 4.33 -3.61 25.74
N THR A 173 5.42 -3.00 26.22
CA THR A 173 6.58 -2.63 25.41
C THR A 173 7.32 -3.84 24.86
N SER A 174 7.44 -4.91 25.66
CA SER A 174 8.06 -6.16 25.23
C SER A 174 7.22 -6.84 24.14
N PHE A 175 5.91 -6.96 24.35
CA PHE A 175 5.01 -7.51 23.35
C PHE A 175 5.03 -6.69 22.04
N ALA A 176 4.92 -5.37 22.11
CA ALA A 176 4.94 -4.49 20.94
C ALA A 176 6.24 -4.61 20.14
N ALA A 177 7.38 -4.69 20.83
CA ALA A 177 8.67 -4.90 20.20
C ALA A 177 8.77 -6.27 19.51
N TRP A 178 8.29 -7.34 20.17
CA TRP A 178 8.19 -8.65 19.55
C TRP A 178 7.29 -8.65 18.32
N ALA A 179 6.12 -8.02 18.37
CA ALA A 179 5.18 -7.94 17.26
C ALA A 179 5.78 -7.24 16.04
N LEU A 180 6.50 -6.12 16.24
CA LEU A 180 7.24 -5.46 15.15
C LEU A 180 8.27 -6.38 14.51
N ARG A 181 9.03 -7.12 15.32
CA ARG A 181 10.07 -8.05 14.82
C ARG A 181 9.46 -9.21 14.05
N SER A 182 8.47 -9.88 14.64
CA SER A 182 7.94 -11.13 14.12
C SER A 182 6.89 -10.94 13.03
N ARG A 183 6.12 -9.84 13.06
CA ARG A 183 5.01 -9.61 12.14
C ARG A 183 5.35 -8.57 11.06
N VAL A 184 6.10 -7.52 11.40
CA VAL A 184 6.47 -6.46 10.45
C VAL A 184 7.87 -6.67 9.87
N GLY A 185 8.73 -7.43 10.53
CA GLY A 185 10.12 -7.66 10.11
C GLY A 185 11.08 -6.54 10.51
N VAL A 186 10.63 -5.59 11.34
CA VAL A 186 11.47 -4.50 11.84
C VAL A 186 12.26 -5.03 13.02
N PRO A 187 13.61 -5.01 13.00
CA PRO A 187 14.44 -5.54 14.08
C PRO A 187 14.45 -4.58 15.28
N PHE A 188 13.28 -4.16 15.76
CA PHE A 188 13.10 -3.23 16.85
C PHE A 188 13.61 -3.81 18.17
N HIS A 189 14.20 -2.97 19.01
CA HIS A 189 14.67 -3.29 20.35
C HIS A 189 14.79 -1.99 21.17
N ASN A 190 15.03 -2.10 22.47
CA ASN A 190 15.01 -0.94 23.37
C ASN A 190 16.11 0.10 23.03
N GLN A 191 17.12 -0.27 22.26
CA GLN A 191 18.20 0.62 21.78
C GLN A 191 18.08 0.96 20.29
N TYR A 192 16.90 0.76 19.69
CA TYR A 192 16.71 0.91 18.26
C TYR A 192 17.12 2.31 17.77
N ALA A 193 17.75 2.34 16.60
CA ALA A 193 18.36 3.53 15.99
C ALA A 193 19.47 4.18 16.85
N GLY A 194 20.29 3.36 17.53
CA GLY A 194 21.47 3.82 18.27
C GLY A 194 21.16 4.58 19.56
N GLN A 195 19.91 4.52 20.04
CA GLN A 195 19.51 5.21 21.27
C GLN A 195 19.89 4.42 22.51
N ALA A 196 20.09 5.12 23.64
CA ALA A 196 20.36 4.46 24.92
C ALA A 196 19.16 3.63 25.43
N ARG A 197 17.94 4.17 25.28
CA ARG A 197 16.68 3.46 25.57
C ARG A 197 15.48 4.14 24.89
N TRP A 198 14.54 3.34 24.42
CA TRP A 198 13.18 3.75 24.08
C TRP A 198 12.30 3.83 25.33
N GLY A 199 12.54 2.93 26.28
CA GLY A 199 12.03 3.02 27.65
C GLY A 199 10.54 2.72 27.79
N ASN A 200 9.87 3.48 28.66
CA ASN A 200 8.45 3.28 28.97
C ASN A 200 7.58 3.68 27.77
N ALA A 201 6.37 3.11 27.67
CA ALA A 201 5.47 3.35 26.56
C ALA A 201 5.22 4.84 26.24
N LYS A 202 5.05 5.70 27.26
CA LYS A 202 4.85 7.15 27.06
C LYS A 202 6.04 7.87 26.43
N GLU A 203 7.24 7.29 26.51
CA GLU A 203 8.48 7.86 25.96
C GLU A 203 8.65 7.54 24.46
N TRP A 204 7.92 6.55 23.94
CA TRP A 204 8.11 6.02 22.59
C TRP A 204 7.82 7.04 21.49
N VAL A 205 6.91 8.00 21.70
CA VAL A 205 6.67 9.08 20.72
C VAL A 205 7.89 9.97 20.55
N ALA A 206 8.53 10.37 21.66
CA ALA A 206 9.75 11.16 21.62
C ALA A 206 10.94 10.34 21.09
N ALA A 207 11.02 9.06 21.46
CA ALA A 207 12.05 8.15 20.95
C ALA A 207 11.92 7.91 19.44
N ALA A 208 10.70 7.75 18.92
CA ALA A 208 10.43 7.65 17.48
C ALA A 208 10.91 8.90 16.73
N GLY A 209 10.61 10.10 17.25
CA GLY A 209 11.11 11.36 16.69
C GLY A 209 12.64 11.41 16.61
N ARG A 210 13.34 11.03 17.69
CA ARG A 210 14.82 10.96 17.69
C ARG A 210 15.37 9.90 16.73
N ALA A 211 14.63 8.82 16.49
CA ALA A 211 15.00 7.75 15.56
C ALA A 211 14.67 8.08 14.09
N GLY A 212 14.03 9.22 13.81
CA GLY A 212 13.53 9.55 12.48
C GLY A 212 12.35 8.67 12.03
N VAL A 213 11.66 8.02 12.98
CA VAL A 213 10.48 7.19 12.71
C VAL A 213 9.22 8.08 12.78
N PRO A 214 8.41 8.16 11.70
CA PRO A 214 7.21 8.98 11.68
C PRO A 214 6.19 8.62 12.77
N VAL A 215 5.57 9.66 13.34
CA VAL A 215 4.44 9.54 14.27
C VAL A 215 3.22 10.20 13.64
N HIS A 216 2.13 9.45 13.57
CA HIS A 216 0.86 9.86 12.99
C HIS A 216 -0.23 10.03 14.06
N ASN A 217 -1.30 10.72 13.69
CA ASN A 217 -2.54 10.82 14.47
C ASN A 217 -3.64 9.88 13.95
N SER A 218 -3.38 9.14 12.86
CA SER A 218 -4.29 8.16 12.27
C SER A 218 -3.65 6.76 12.27
N PRO A 219 -4.40 5.72 12.66
CA PRO A 219 -3.89 4.36 12.72
C PRO A 219 -3.70 3.78 11.32
N LYS A 220 -2.70 2.90 11.19
CA LYS A 220 -2.56 1.91 10.12
C LYS A 220 -2.18 0.59 10.76
N ALA A 221 -2.66 -0.51 10.21
CA ALA A 221 -2.23 -1.82 10.69
C ALA A 221 -0.71 -2.01 10.49
N GLY A 222 -0.06 -2.59 11.51
CA GLY A 222 1.40 -2.63 11.65
C GLY A 222 1.99 -1.46 12.45
N ASP A 223 1.22 -0.39 12.70
CA ASP A 223 1.66 0.69 13.57
C ASP A 223 1.71 0.23 15.04
N ILE A 224 2.52 0.93 15.84
CA ILE A 224 2.39 0.91 17.30
C ILE A 224 1.50 2.05 17.75
N ALA A 225 0.34 1.73 18.31
CA ALA A 225 -0.55 2.68 18.97
C ALA A 225 0.01 3.03 20.36
N VAL A 226 0.06 4.32 20.69
CA VAL A 226 0.63 4.84 21.93
C VAL A 226 -0.41 5.66 22.70
N ARG A 227 -0.57 5.32 23.98
CA ARG A 227 -1.31 6.09 24.98
C ARG A 227 -0.31 6.76 25.91
N LEU A 228 -0.37 8.08 25.98
CA LEU A 228 0.56 8.88 26.79
C LEU A 228 0.16 8.96 28.28
N GLY A 229 -1.12 8.76 28.59
CA GLY A 229 -1.65 8.81 29.96
C GLY A 229 -1.24 7.62 30.83
N GLY A 230 -1.23 7.84 32.15
CA GLY A 230 -0.81 6.87 33.17
C GLY A 230 0.69 6.95 33.52
N THR A 231 1.10 6.25 34.59
CA THR A 231 2.47 6.31 35.13
C THR A 231 3.54 5.98 34.07
N TYR A 232 3.31 4.95 33.26
CA TYR A 232 4.25 4.46 32.24
C TYR A 232 3.78 4.66 30.79
N GLY A 233 2.56 5.16 30.58
CA GLY A 233 1.88 5.10 29.28
C GLY A 233 1.37 3.70 28.95
N HIS A 234 1.01 3.48 27.69
CA HIS A 234 0.73 2.15 27.15
C HIS A 234 1.02 2.08 25.65
N VAL A 235 1.45 0.92 25.17
CA VAL A 235 1.61 0.65 23.73
C VAL A 235 0.92 -0.64 23.33
N ALA A 236 0.38 -0.65 22.11
CA ALA A 236 -0.31 -1.79 21.52
C ALA A 236 0.02 -1.89 20.03
N PHE A 237 -0.03 -3.10 19.47
CA PHE A 237 0.20 -3.34 18.06
C PHE A 237 -1.12 -3.27 17.29
N VAL A 238 -1.20 -2.41 16.26
CA VAL A 238 -2.44 -2.28 15.46
C VAL A 238 -2.54 -3.44 14.49
N THR A 239 -3.53 -4.31 14.68
CA THR A 239 -3.75 -5.48 13.81
C THR A 239 -4.57 -5.14 12.58
N ARG A 240 -5.49 -4.17 12.69
CA ARG A 240 -6.44 -3.80 11.64
C ARG A 240 -6.98 -2.39 11.84
N VAL A 241 -7.36 -1.72 10.76
CA VAL A 241 -8.18 -0.50 10.80
C VAL A 241 -9.52 -0.77 10.11
N ASN A 242 -10.62 -0.44 10.79
CA ASN A 242 -11.98 -0.71 10.34
C ASN A 242 -12.50 0.44 9.46
N SER A 243 -13.45 0.14 8.58
CA SER A 243 -14.07 1.13 7.68
C SER A 243 -14.83 2.23 8.41
N ASN A 244 -15.30 1.98 9.64
CA ASN A 244 -15.99 2.95 10.49
C ASN A 244 -15.04 3.88 11.28
N GLY A 245 -13.73 3.83 11.03
CA GLY A 245 -12.72 4.67 11.69
C GLY A 245 -12.23 4.15 13.04
N THR A 246 -12.79 3.05 13.56
CA THR A 246 -12.20 2.29 14.68
C THR A 246 -11.01 1.44 14.20
N PHE A 247 -10.24 0.89 15.13
CA PHE A 247 -9.13 -0.02 14.81
C PHE A 247 -9.00 -1.11 15.86
N GLU A 248 -8.36 -2.20 15.52
CA GLU A 248 -8.13 -3.33 16.40
C GLU A 248 -6.67 -3.35 16.85
N VAL A 249 -6.43 -3.78 18.09
CA VAL A 249 -5.10 -3.91 18.65
C VAL A 249 -4.90 -5.25 19.34
N ASP A 250 -3.67 -5.77 19.23
CA ASP A 250 -3.12 -6.77 20.14
C ASP A 250 -2.25 -6.08 21.18
N GLU A 251 -2.42 -6.45 22.44
CA GLU A 251 -1.66 -5.85 23.54
C GLU A 251 -1.52 -6.77 24.74
N TYR A 252 -0.53 -6.49 25.56
CA TYR A 252 -0.36 -7.05 26.90
C TYR A 252 -0.57 -5.96 27.94
N ASN A 253 -1.08 -6.29 29.13
CA ASN A 253 -1.20 -5.42 30.30
C ASN A 253 -2.34 -4.38 30.23
N TYR A 254 -3.35 -4.64 29.39
CA TYR A 254 -4.59 -3.86 29.42
C TYR A 254 -5.59 -4.38 30.45
N VAL A 255 -5.94 -5.68 30.39
CA VAL A 255 -6.94 -6.29 31.28
C VAL A 255 -6.39 -6.59 32.68
N SER A 256 -5.15 -7.04 32.77
CA SER A 256 -4.40 -7.29 34.01
C SER A 256 -2.92 -7.49 33.68
N ALA A 257 -2.05 -7.47 34.70
CA ALA A 257 -0.62 -7.64 34.51
C ALA A 257 -0.28 -8.97 33.82
N ASP A 258 0.62 -8.89 32.85
CA ASP A 258 1.18 -9.96 32.02
C ASP A 258 0.15 -10.79 31.24
N LYS A 259 -1.01 -10.18 30.93
CA LYS A 259 -2.08 -10.82 30.15
C LYS A 259 -2.30 -10.16 28.80
N TYR A 260 -2.43 -11.02 27.79
CA TYR A 260 -2.86 -10.68 26.43
C TYR A 260 -4.32 -10.20 26.40
N SER A 261 -4.60 -9.27 25.51
CA SER A 261 -5.95 -8.95 25.07
C SER A 261 -5.95 -8.50 23.61
N HIS A 262 -7.08 -8.74 22.96
CA HIS A 262 -7.41 -8.19 21.65
C HIS A 262 -8.70 -7.38 21.75
N ARG A 263 -8.74 -6.18 21.19
CA ARG A 263 -9.96 -5.36 21.22
C ARG A 263 -10.02 -4.31 20.13
N THR A 264 -11.25 -3.89 19.82
CA THR A 264 -11.55 -2.71 19.02
C THR A 264 -11.43 -1.44 19.87
N VAL A 265 -10.85 -0.40 19.29
CA VAL A 265 -10.51 0.87 19.92
C VAL A 265 -10.80 2.03 18.95
N SER A 266 -11.00 3.22 19.49
CA SER A 266 -11.11 4.46 18.73
C SER A 266 -9.96 5.38 19.05
N VAL A 267 -9.62 6.27 18.11
CA VAL A 267 -8.62 7.32 18.35
C VAL A 267 -9.14 8.27 19.42
N GLY A 268 -8.31 8.56 20.41
CA GLY A 268 -8.67 9.47 21.50
C GLY A 268 -7.68 9.46 22.65
N THR A 269 -7.95 10.25 23.68
CA THR A 269 -7.05 10.47 24.82
C THR A 269 -7.52 9.81 26.12
N ALA A 270 -8.67 9.13 26.11
CA ALA A 270 -9.15 8.42 27.29
C ALA A 270 -8.22 7.24 27.65
N ASN A 271 -8.34 6.73 28.88
CA ASN A 271 -7.50 5.63 29.35
C ASN A 271 -7.64 4.35 28.52
N SER A 272 -8.77 4.11 27.87
CA SER A 272 -8.95 2.95 26.97
C SER A 272 -8.55 3.25 25.51
N GLN A 273 -8.05 4.44 25.19
CA GLN A 273 -7.81 4.89 23.82
C GLN A 273 -6.33 5.18 23.54
N PHE A 274 -6.01 5.36 22.26
CA PHE A 274 -4.69 5.73 21.78
C PHE A 274 -4.78 6.97 20.89
N SER A 275 -3.80 7.85 20.98
CA SER A 275 -3.80 9.15 20.29
C SER A 275 -2.63 9.36 19.35
N LYS A 276 -1.63 8.47 19.39
CA LYS A 276 -0.42 8.55 18.56
C LYS A 276 -0.10 7.18 17.98
N PHE A 277 0.38 7.15 16.75
CA PHE A 277 0.68 5.91 16.01
C PHE A 277 2.07 6.00 15.41
N ILE A 278 2.99 5.15 15.86
CA ILE A 278 4.37 5.10 15.36
C ILE A 278 4.42 4.13 14.19
N ARG A 279 4.87 4.62 13.03
CA ARG A 279 4.91 3.84 11.80
C ARG A 279 6.32 3.55 11.36
N PHE A 280 6.72 2.30 11.54
CA PHE A 280 7.99 1.78 11.07
C PHE A 280 7.90 1.46 9.56
N LYS A 281 9.02 1.62 8.84
CA LYS A 281 9.12 1.33 7.40
C LYS A 281 9.54 -0.12 7.17
#